data_AF-A0A969QHP7-F1
#
_entry.id   AF-A0A969QHP7-F1
#
_cell.length_a   1.000
_cell.length_b   1.000
_cell.length_c   1.000
_cell.angle_alpha   90.00
_cell.angle_beta   90.00
_cell.angle_gamma   90.00
#
_symmetry.space_group_name_H-M   'P 1'
#
loop_
_entity.id
_entity.type
_entity.pdbx_description
1 polymer ?
#
loop_
_entity_poly.entity_id
_entity_poly.type
_entity_poly.pdbx_seq_one_letter_code
_entity_poly.pdbx_strand_id
1 'polypeptide(L)' 'VIATKTLKKRALETYAMASLEAIKTQITNGKAAMPSFKSRLTVDEIEDVAAYVLDQADNGW' A
#
# COMPACT_ATOMS: atom_id res chain seq x y z
N VAL A 1 -19.43 6.28 8.93
CA VAL A 1 -18.28 5.78 9.71
C VAL A 1 -17.03 5.97 8.86
N ILE A 2 -16.03 6.73 9.31
CA ILE A 2 -14.73 6.78 8.64
C ILE A 2 -14.04 5.45 8.92
N ALA A 3 -13.72 4.68 7.87
CA ALA A 3 -13.00 3.42 8.05
C ALA A 3 -11.59 3.70 8.57
N THR A 4 -11.14 2.97 9.58
CA THR A 4 -9.75 3.09 10.05
C THR A 4 -8.80 2.76 8.91
N LYS A 5 -7.82 3.63 8.65
CA LYS A 5 -6.79 3.42 7.62
C LYS A 5 -5.85 2.30 8.07
N THR A 6 -6.18 1.09 7.64
CA THR A 6 -5.39 -0.13 7.85
C THR A 6 -5.06 -0.73 6.48
N LEU A 7 -4.20 -1.75 6.45
CA LEU A 7 -3.90 -2.47 5.21
C LEU A 7 -4.97 -3.53 4.85
N LYS A 8 -6.00 -3.73 5.69
CA LYS A 8 -7.07 -4.69 5.40
C LYS A 8 -7.80 -4.37 4.09
N LYS A 9 -8.17 -5.41 3.33
CA LYS A 9 -8.80 -5.30 2.01
C LYS A 9 -9.92 -4.25 1.93
N ARG A 10 -10.89 -4.32 2.84
CA ARG A 10 -12.00 -3.35 2.89
C ARG A 10 -11.54 -1.90 3.04
N ALA A 11 -10.50 -1.65 3.83
CA ALA A 11 -9.95 -0.30 4.00
C ALA A 11 -9.21 0.14 2.73
N LEU A 12 -8.42 -0.74 2.12
CA LEU A 12 -7.77 -0.47 0.84
C LEU A 12 -8.80 -0.13 -0.25
N GLU A 13 -9.88 -0.91 -0.37
CA GLU A 13 -10.98 -0.63 -1.32
C GLU A 13 -11.64 0.72 -1.06
N THR A 14 -11.97 1.02 0.21
CA THR A 14 -12.60 2.28 0.61
C THR A 14 -11.76 3.51 0.24
N TYR A 15 -10.43 3.37 0.27
CA TYR A 15 -9.48 4.45 -0.04
C TYR A 15 -8.87 4.34 -1.44
N ALA A 16 -9.43 3.49 -2.32
CA ALA A 16 -8.95 3.24 -3.68
C ALA A 16 -7.49 2.77 -3.78
N MET A 17 -7.00 2.07 -2.75
CA MET A 17 -5.65 1.53 -2.62
C MET A 17 -5.58 0.01 -2.86
N ALA A 18 -6.68 -0.67 -3.20
CA ALA A 18 -6.71 -2.12 -3.44
C ALA A 18 -6.20 -2.48 -4.85
N SER A 19 -5.06 -1.90 -5.26
CA SER A 19 -4.38 -2.22 -6.52
C SER A 19 -2.86 -2.10 -6.35
N LEU A 20 -2.12 -2.91 -7.09
CA LEU A 20 -0.66 -2.91 -7.05
C LEU A 20 -0.08 -1.52 -7.36
N GLU A 21 -0.59 -0.85 -8.40
CA GLU A 21 -0.12 0.47 -8.81
C GLU A 21 -0.35 1.55 -7.74
N ALA A 22 -1.51 1.53 -7.08
CA ALA A 22 -1.82 2.49 -6.02
C ALA A 22 -0.90 2.31 -4.82
N ILE A 23 -0.64 1.06 -4.41
CA ILE A 23 0.26 0.73 -3.31
C ILE A 23 1.71 1.11 -3.68
N LYS A 24 2.19 0.74 -4.87
CA LYS A 24 3.52 1.15 -5.39
C LYS A 24 3.69 2.66 -5.36
N THR A 25 2.69 3.40 -5.82
CA THR A 25 2.72 4.87 -5.85
C THR A 25 2.82 5.45 -4.45
N GLN A 26 2.06 4.93 -3.49
CA GLN A 26 2.08 5.40 -2.11
C GLN A 26 3.38 5.03 -1.38
N ILE A 27 3.97 3.85 -1.62
CA ILE A 27 5.29 3.49 -1.08
C ILE A 27 6.37 4.39 -1.66
N THR A 28 6.35 4.58 -2.98
CA THR A 28 7.33 5.42 -3.70
C THR A 28 7.28 6.86 -3.21
N ASN A 29 6.11 7.47 -3.15
CA ASN A 29 5.97 8.92 -2.93
C ASN A 29 5.60 9.30 -1.49
N GLY A 30 5.19 8.34 -0.67
CA GLY A 30 4.54 8.64 0.61
C GLY A 30 3.14 9.25 0.42
N LYS A 31 2.45 9.50 1.53
CA LYS A 31 1.15 10.18 1.55
C LYS A 31 0.84 10.70 2.95
N ALA A 32 0.62 12.00 3.09
CA ALA A 32 0.38 12.67 4.38
C ALA A 32 1.47 12.30 5.42
N ALA A 33 1.11 11.58 6.48
CA ALA A 33 2.06 11.16 7.51
C ALA A 33 2.98 9.99 7.09
N MET A 34 2.71 9.31 5.97
CA MET A 34 3.56 8.23 5.48
C MET A 34 4.74 8.81 4.68
N PRO A 35 5.99 8.51 5.08
CA PRO A 35 7.17 8.97 4.35
C PRO A 35 7.30 8.27 2.99
N SER A 36 8.07 8.89 2.09
CA SER A 36 8.50 8.29 0.83
C SER A 36 9.62 7.26 1.07
N PHE A 37 9.57 6.13 0.35
CA PHE A 37 10.59 5.08 0.41
C PHE A 37 11.51 5.01 -0.81
N LYS A 38 11.34 5.90 -1.80
CA LYS A 38 12.16 5.90 -3.04
C LYS A 38 13.67 6.07 -2.84
N SER A 39 14.11 6.59 -1.68
CA SER A 39 15.53 6.70 -1.34
C SER A 39 16.07 5.52 -0.53
N ARG A 40 15.19 4.60 -0.13
CA ARG A 40 15.50 3.45 0.74
C ARG A 40 15.31 2.12 0.05
N LEU A 41 14.41 2.07 -0.93
CA LEU A 41 14.05 0.88 -1.68
C LEU A 41 14.27 1.11 -3.17
N THR A 42 14.74 0.08 -3.84
CA THR A 42 14.78 -0.04 -5.30
C THR A 42 13.38 -0.21 -5.87
N VAL A 43 13.24 -0.08 -7.20
CA VAL A 43 11.94 -0.26 -7.88
C VAL A 43 11.40 -1.68 -7.68
N ASP A 44 12.28 -2.67 -7.75
CA ASP A 44 11.92 -4.09 -7.59
C ASP A 44 11.47 -4.37 -6.15
N GLU A 45 12.18 -3.85 -5.14
CA GLU A 45 11.75 -3.97 -3.74
C GLU A 45 10.40 -3.28 -3.47
N ILE A 46 10.12 -2.15 -4.12
CA ILE A 46 8.81 -1.48 -4.01
C ILE A 46 7.71 -2.34 -4.63
N GLU A 47 7.99 -3.00 -5.74
CA GLU A 47 7.05 -3.93 -6.39
C GLU A 47 6.77 -5.14 -5.52
N ASP A 48 7.81 -5.77 -4.97
CA ASP A 48 7.70 -6.91 -4.08
C ASP A 48 6.90 -6.58 -2.82
N VAL A 49 7.17 -5.44 -2.18
CA VAL A 49 6.43 -4.99 -1.00
C VAL A 49 4.97 -4.69 -1.36
N ALA A 50 4.71 -4.07 -2.52
CA ALA A 50 3.34 -3.78 -2.93
C ALA A 50 2.54 -5.06 -3.22
N ALA A 51 3.17 -6.04 -3.87
CA ALA A 51 2.57 -7.35 -4.11
C ALA A 51 2.29 -8.09 -2.80
N TYR A 52 3.25 -8.10 -1.87
CA TYR A 52 3.08 -8.66 -0.53
C TYR A 52 1.91 -8.02 0.22
N VAL A 53 1.81 -6.69 0.24
CA VAL A 53 0.70 -5.98 0.90
C VAL A 53 -0.65 -6.36 0.31
N LEU A 54 -0.74 -6.49 -1.02
CA LEU A 54 -1.99 -6.86 -1.69
C LEU A 54 -2.38 -8.31 -1.39
N ASP A 55 -1.42 -9.24 -1.47
CA ASP A 55 -1.63 -10.65 -1.13
C ASP A 55 -2.07 -10.85 0.33
N GLN A 56 -1.39 -10.19 1.28
CA GLN A 56 -1.78 -10.24 2.68
C GLN A 56 -3.19 -9.66 2.90
N ALA A 57 -3.57 -8.61 2.16
CA ALA A 57 -4.92 -8.07 2.22
C ALA A 57 -5.98 -9.06 1.73
N ASP A 58 -5.71 -9.79 0.64
CA ASP A 58 -6.59 -10.83 0.13
C ASP A 58 -6.69 -12.04 1.08
N ASN A 59 -5.61 -12.34 1.81
CA ASN A 59 -5.58 -13.37 2.84
C ASN A 59 -6.09 -12.90 4.22
N GLY A 60 -6.51 -11.64 4.35
CA GLY A 60 -7.19 -11.11 5.54
C GLY A 60 -6.31 -10.40 6.57
N TRP A 61 -5.00 -10.31 6.34
CA TRP A 61 -3.95 -9.88 7.28
C TRP A 61 -3.90 -10.67 8.59
#